data_AF-A0A920RWP2-F1
#
_entry.id   AF-A0A920RWP2-F1
#
_cell.length_a   1.000
_cell.length_b   1.000
_cell.length_c   1.000
_cell.angle_alpha   90.00
_cell.angle_beta   90.00
_cell.angle_gamma   90.00
#
_symmetry.space_group_name_H-M   'P 1'
#
loop_
_entity.id
_entity.type
_entity.pdbx_description
1 polymer ?
#
loop_
_entity_poly.entity_id
_entity_poly.type
_entity_poly.pdbx_seq_one_letter_code
_entity_poly.pdbx_strand_id
1 'polypeptide(L)' 'MKDVSVEQLANIVGTPVDKILLQMKEAGLGQSSSNDLVTDDDKKILLGFLKSQQNKVSTTISLKRKKTNRNY' A
#
# COMPACT_ATOMS: atom_id res chain seq x y z
N MET A 1 -19.77 -7.03 10.70
CA MET A 1 -18.43 -7.24 10.11
C MET A 1 -18.56 -8.04 8.82
N LYS A 2 -17.73 -7.78 7.81
CA LYS A 2 -17.64 -8.60 6.60
C LYS A 2 -16.17 -8.91 6.34
N ASP A 3 -15.74 -10.04 6.88
CA ASP A 3 -14.42 -10.57 6.64
C ASP A 3 -14.38 -11.04 5.18
N VAL A 4 -13.30 -10.71 4.47
CA VAL A 4 -13.12 -11.10 3.06
C VAL A 4 -11.79 -11.81 2.93
N SER A 5 -11.72 -12.83 2.08
CA SER A 5 -10.44 -13.51 1.85
C SER A 5 -9.47 -12.62 1.09
N VAL A 6 -8.18 -12.90 1.21
CA VAL A 6 -7.12 -12.26 0.40
C VAL A 6 -7.44 -12.38 -1.09
N GLU A 7 -7.94 -13.53 -1.54
CA GLU A 7 -8.37 -13.76 -2.92
C GLU A 7 -9.52 -12.84 -3.35
N GLN A 8 -10.54 -12.66 -2.50
CA GLN A 8 -11.63 -11.73 -2.79
C GLN A 8 -11.14 -10.28 -2.84
N LEU A 9 -10.26 -9.90 -1.92
CA LEU A 9 -9.67 -8.57 -1.89
C LEU A 9 -8.85 -8.29 -3.17
N ALA A 10 -8.05 -9.27 -3.61
CA ALA A 10 -7.30 -9.23 -4.86
C ALA A 10 -8.20 -9.00 -6.07
N ASN A 11 -9.31 -9.73 -6.16
CA ASN A 11 -10.30 -9.55 -7.22
C ASN A 11 -10.97 -8.17 -7.18
N ILE A 12 -11.28 -7.65 -5.99
CA ILE A 12 -11.90 -6.32 -5.83
C ILE A 12 -10.94 -5.20 -6.24
N VAL A 13 -9.66 -5.30 -5.87
CA VAL A 13 -8.64 -4.29 -6.17
C VAL A 13 -8.04 -4.50 -7.58
N GLY A 14 -8.40 -5.58 -8.29
CA GLY A 14 -7.88 -5.91 -9.61
C GLY A 14 -6.38 -6.21 -9.62
N THR A 15 -5.84 -6.68 -8.49
CA THR A 15 -4.42 -6.95 -8.31
C THR A 15 -4.22 -8.44 -8.04
N PRO A 16 -3.23 -9.12 -8.64
CA PRO A 16 -3.03 -10.54 -8.38
C PRO A 16 -2.73 -10.82 -6.91
N VAL A 17 -3.18 -11.99 -6.44
CA VAL A 17 -3.03 -12.44 -5.04
C VAL A 17 -1.58 -12.34 -4.58
N ASP A 18 -0.61 -12.75 -5.41
CA ASP A 18 0.81 -12.69 -5.08
C ASP A 18 1.30 -11.27 -4.77
N LYS A 19 0.82 -10.28 -5.54
CA LYS A 19 1.17 -8.86 -5.30
C LYS A 19 0.51 -8.33 -4.05
N ILE A 20 -0.75 -8.67 -3.81
CA ILE A 20 -1.43 -8.29 -2.58
C ILE A 20 -0.73 -8.92 -1.36
N LEU A 21 -0.39 -10.20 -1.40
CA LEU A 21 0.31 -10.89 -0.32
C LEU A 21 1.65 -10.22 -0.01
N LEU A 22 2.39 -9.82 -1.05
CA LEU A 22 3.61 -9.05 -0.88
C LEU A 22 3.36 -7.72 -0.18
N GLN A 23 2.36 -6.94 -0.62
CA GLN A 23 2.00 -5.67 0.02
C GLN A 23 1.52 -5.87 1.47
N MET A 24 0.79 -6.96 1.74
CA MET A 24 0.34 -7.29 3.09
C MET A 24 1.52 -7.61 4.01
N LYS A 25 2.46 -8.42 3.53
CA LYS A 25 3.71 -8.72 4.25
C LYS A 25 4.55 -7.48 4.50
N GLU A 26 4.66 -6.58 3.52
CA GLU A 26 5.36 -5.29 3.67
C GLU A 26 4.66 -4.36 4.67
N ALA A 27 3.33 -4.43 4.76
CA ALA A 27 2.54 -3.69 5.73
C ALA A 27 2.57 -4.30 7.15
N GLY A 28 3.28 -5.43 7.35
CA GLY A 28 3.37 -6.12 8.64
C GLY A 28 2.16 -7.01 8.96
N LEU A 29 1.35 -7.35 7.96
CA LEU A 29 0.23 -8.27 8.11
C LEU A 29 0.75 -9.71 7.99
N GLY A 30 0.35 -10.58 8.93
CA GLY A 30 0.77 -11.99 8.97
C GLY A 30 0.08 -12.91 7.94
N GLN A 31 -0.74 -12.32 7.06
CA GLN A 31 -1.53 -13.02 6.06
C GLN A 31 -0.59 -13.64 5.02
N SER A 32 -0.59 -14.97 4.94
CA SER A 32 0.41 -15.71 4.15
C SER A 32 -0.20 -16.53 3.02
N SER A 33 -1.54 -16.60 2.95
CA SER A 33 -2.27 -17.45 2.02
C SER A 33 -3.43 -16.73 1.32
N SER A 34 -3.83 -17.20 0.15
CA SER A 34 -4.98 -16.68 -0.62
C SER A 34 -6.31 -16.83 0.12
N ASN A 35 -6.43 -17.90 0.92
CA ASN A 35 -7.61 -18.25 1.71
C ASN A 35 -7.65 -17.56 3.08
N ASP A 36 -6.61 -16.81 3.40
CA ASP A 36 -6.46 -16.17 4.69
C ASP A 36 -7.47 -15.02 4.79
N LEU A 37 -8.05 -14.83 5.98
CA LEU A 37 -9.16 -13.91 6.20
C LEU A 37 -8.63 -12.52 6.53
N VAL A 38 -9.00 -11.55 5.71
CA VAL A 38 -8.64 -10.14 5.90
C VAL A 38 -9.75 -9.43 6.66
N THR A 39 -9.41 -9.01 7.87
CA THR A 39 -10.30 -8.22 8.73
C THR A 39 -10.35 -6.76 8.28
N ASP A 40 -11.28 -5.98 8.82
CA ASP A 40 -11.42 -4.57 8.46
C ASP A 40 -10.22 -3.72 8.92
N ASP A 41 -9.55 -4.12 10.01
CA ASP A 41 -8.33 -3.44 10.48
C ASP A 41 -7.13 -3.75 9.58
N ASP A 42 -7.01 -5.00 9.11
CA ASP A 42 -5.98 -5.38 8.13
C ASP A 42 -6.14 -4.60 6.82
N LYS A 43 -7.40 -4.41 6.37
CA LYS A 43 -7.70 -3.58 5.19
C LYS A 43 -7.27 -2.13 5.38
N LYS A 44 -7.49 -1.54 6.56
CA LYS A 44 -7.06 -0.16 6.84
C LYS A 44 -5.55 -0.03 6.80
N ILE A 45 -4.83 -0.99 7.38
CA ILE A 45 -3.36 -1.03 7.37
C ILE A 45 -2.86 -1.14 5.93
N LEU A 46 -3.41 -2.10 5.16
CA LEU A 46 -3.05 -2.30 3.76
C LEU A 46 -3.37 -1.06 2.90
N LEU A 47 -4.56 -0.46 3.05
CA LEU A 47 -4.93 0.77 2.35
C LEU A 47 -4.01 1.95 2.71
N GLY A 48 -3.62 2.08 3.98
CA GLY A 48 -2.65 3.08 4.43
C GLY A 48 -1.28 2.88 3.78
N PHE A 49 -0.83 1.63 3.67
CA PHE A 49 0.40 1.26 2.99
C PHE A 49 0.33 1.56 1.48
N LEU A 50 -0.73 1.11 0.78
CA LEU A 50 -0.95 1.39 -0.64
C LEU A 50 -1.03 2.89 -0.93
N LYS A 51 -1.74 3.68 -0.11
CA LYS A 51 -1.79 5.15 -0.25
C LYS A 51 -0.41 5.79 -0.07
N SER A 52 0.38 5.30 0.88
CA SER A 52 1.74 5.78 1.12
C SER A 52 2.70 5.43 -0.03
N GLN A 53 2.58 4.21 -0.58
CA GLN A 53 3.28 3.78 -1.79
C GLN A 53 2.87 4.62 -3.01
N GLN A 54 1.58 4.90 -3.17
CA GLN A 54 1.04 5.71 -4.26
C GLN A 54 1.51 7.17 -4.20
N ASN A 55 1.61 7.74 -3.00
CA ASN A 55 2.18 9.08 -2.80
C ASN A 55 3.68 9.16 -3.13
N LYS A 56 4.43 8.04 -2.99
CA LYS A 56 5.83 7.98 -3.42
C LYS A 56 5.98 7.96 -4.94
N VAL A 57 5.04 7.35 -5.68
CA VAL A 57 5.06 7.33 -7.16
C VAL A 57 4.43 8.56 -7.81
N SER A 58 3.67 9.38 -7.07
CA SER A 58 3.12 10.65 -7.58
C SER A 58 4.04 11.87 -7.38
N THR A 59 5.18 11.74 -6.69
CA THR A 59 6.12 12.86 -6.53
C THR A 59 7.28 12.74 -7.51
N THR A 60 6.95 12.73 -8.80
CA THR A 60 7.82 13.27 -9.82
C THR A 60 8.05 14.75 -9.45
N ILE A 61 9.23 15.08 -8.92
CA ILE A 61 9.85 16.42 -8.89
C ILE A 61 8.91 17.62 -8.60
N SER A 62 8.71 17.95 -7.33
CA SER A 62 8.36 19.33 -6.93
C SER A 62 8.97 19.70 -5.58
N LEU A 63 10.28 19.53 -5.44
CA LEU A 63 11.07 20.35 -4.52
C LEU A 63 11.77 21.45 -5.32
N LYS A 64 10.97 22.38 -5.86
CA LYS A 64 11.49 23.65 -6.37
C LYS A 64 11.86 24.53 -5.17
N ARG A 65 13.00 24.27 -4.53
CA ARG A 65 13.64 25.27 -3.66
C ARG A 65 14.90 25.79 -4.33
N LYS A 66 14.72 26.76 -5.22
CA LYS A 66 15.78 27.66 -5.66
C LYS A 66 16.14 28.56 -4.46
N LYS A 67 17.33 28.38 -3.90
CA LYS A 67 18.13 29.49 -3.33
C LYS A 67 19.61 29.10 -3.33
N THR A 68 20.16 29.00 -4.54
CA THR A 68 21.54 29.45 -4.78
C THR A 68 21.51 30.97 -4.66
N ASN A 69 22.08 31.54 -3.59
CA ASN A 69 23.41 32.12 -3.73
C ASN A 69 24.01 32.47 -2.36
N ARG A 70 25.27 32.06 -2.23
CA ARG A 70 26.28 32.55 -1.28
C ARG A 70 26.43 34.07 -1.43
N ASN A 71 26.73 34.71 -0.30
CA ASN A 71 27.65 35.84 -0.08
C ASN A 71 27.73 36.95 -1.15
N TYR A 72 27.47 38.20 -0.76
CA TYR A 72 28.49 39.21 -0.42
C TYR A 72 27.85 40.29 0.44
#